data_AF-A0A2J6J1Y0-F1
#
_entry.id   AF-A0A2J6J1Y0-F1
#
_cell.length_a   1.000
_cell.length_b   1.000
_cell.length_c   1.000
_cell.angle_alpha   90.00
_cell.angle_beta   90.00
_cell.angle_gamma   90.00
#
_symmetry.space_group_name_H-M   'P 1'
#
loop_
_entity.id
_entity.type
_entity.pdbx_description
1 polymer ?
#
loop_
_entity_poly.entity_id
_entity_poly.type
_entity_poly.pdbx_seq_one_letter_code
_entity_poly.pdbx_strand_id
1 'polypeptide(L)'
;MGEQLGRLTRVLLPSRYRRAIDNIRDSFPELSETEVEQLGDKTFRHLGISAAEMIRLDMFNSDEDLEKYFTFEGLEHLEKAREMGRGVLLATAHVGFWEVGTFFLPKLGFPAAFVAKKAKNPYFNNFMVRMREHAGGQVIDAKKGARQIVKTLSDGSCVGVLIDHHIRKSEAVQVPFFGRPAWT
;
A
#
# COMPACT_ATOMS: atom_id res chain seq x y z
N MET A 1 1.26 -4.51 20.96
CA MET A 1 2.71 -4.51 20.58
C MET A 1 3.01 -3.54 19.45
N GLY A 2 2.29 -3.56 18.31
CA GLY A 2 2.53 -2.63 17.18
C GLY A 2 2.46 -1.15 17.56
N GLU A 3 1.50 -0.76 18.39
CA GLU A 3 1.38 0.63 18.87
C GLU A 3 2.60 1.09 19.69
N GLN A 4 3.13 0.22 20.57
CA GLN A 4 4.30 0.53 21.39
C GLN A 4 5.56 0.64 20.52
N LEU A 5 5.73 -0.24 19.53
CA LEU A 5 6.80 -0.15 18.54
C LEU A 5 6.69 1.16 17.74
N GLY A 6 5.47 1.54 17.35
CA GLY A 6 5.17 2.82 16.71
C GLY A 6 5.57 4.03 17.55
N ARG A 7 5.28 4.04 18.86
CA ARG A 7 5.71 5.12 19.77
C ARG A 7 7.23 5.22 19.90
N LEU A 8 7.94 4.08 19.89
CA LEU A 8 9.41 4.06 19.98
C LEU A 8 10.09 4.62 18.72
N THR A 9 9.43 4.61 17.56
CA THR A 9 10.01 5.15 16.31
C THR A 9 10.36 6.64 16.40
N ARG A 10 9.63 7.43 17.21
CA ARG A 10 9.96 8.84 17.46
C ARG A 10 11.36 9.01 18.05
N VAL A 11 11.74 8.11 18.96
CA VAL A 11 13.03 8.12 19.65
C VAL A 11 14.11 7.43 18.81
N LEU A 12 13.78 6.30 18.17
CA LEU A 12 14.74 5.49 17.42
C LEU A 12 15.03 6.04 16.02
N LEU A 13 14.09 6.78 15.42
CA LEU A 13 14.17 7.30 14.05
C LEU A 13 13.74 8.78 13.98
N PRO A 14 14.38 9.70 14.73
CA PRO A 14 13.95 11.10 14.86
C PRO A 14 13.91 11.85 13.52
N SER A 15 14.83 11.53 12.60
CA SER A 15 14.82 12.10 11.25
C SER A 15 13.58 11.71 10.44
N ARG A 16 13.06 10.48 10.62
CA ARG A 16 11.86 10.01 9.92
C ARG A 16 10.63 10.68 10.50
N TYR A 17 10.58 10.80 11.84
CA TYR A 17 9.51 11.50 12.53
C TYR A 17 9.43 12.97 12.11
N ARG A 18 10.56 13.70 12.13
CA ARG A 18 10.61 15.11 11.71
C ARG A 18 10.07 15.30 10.30
N ARG A 19 10.50 14.47 9.34
CA ARG A 19 10.00 14.58 7.97
C ARG A 19 8.51 14.29 7.83
N ALA A 20 7.95 13.38 8.63
CA ALA A 20 6.52 13.15 8.64
C ALA A 20 5.76 14.37 9.18
N ILE A 21 6.26 15.00 10.25
CA ILE A 21 5.71 16.24 10.80
C ILE A 21 5.76 17.37 9.76
N ASP A 22 6.89 17.55 9.08
CA ASP A 22 7.02 18.56 8.02
C ASP A 22 6.06 18.28 6.86
N ASN A 23 5.93 17.02 6.43
CA ASN A 23 4.96 16.64 5.41
C ASN A 23 3.52 16.92 5.83
N ILE A 24 3.14 16.65 7.08
CA ILE A 24 1.80 16.94 7.62
C ILE A 24 1.56 18.44 7.61
N ARG A 25 2.49 19.23 8.18
CA ARG A 25 2.39 20.69 8.24
C ARG A 25 2.21 21.30 6.86
N ASP A 26 2.98 20.84 5.89
CA ASP A 26 2.89 21.38 4.53
C ASP A 26 1.63 20.92 3.77
N SER A 27 1.04 19.78 4.15
CA SER A 27 -0.13 19.22 3.46
C SER A 27 -1.46 19.69 4.07
N PHE A 28 -1.43 20.10 5.34
CA PHE A 28 -2.57 20.57 6.13
C PHE A 28 -2.20 21.87 6.87
N PRO A 29 -1.98 22.98 6.13
CA PRO A 29 -1.53 24.26 6.72
C PRO A 29 -2.52 24.88 7.69
N GLU A 30 -3.78 24.42 7.71
CA GLU A 30 -4.83 24.83 8.63
C GLU A 30 -4.71 24.24 10.04
N LEU A 31 -3.88 23.20 10.24
CA LEU A 31 -3.70 22.56 11.54
C LEU A 31 -2.76 23.38 12.43
N SER A 32 -3.08 23.45 13.71
CA SER A 32 -2.16 23.96 14.73
C SER A 32 -0.97 23.02 14.93
N GLU A 33 0.15 23.52 15.47
CA GLU A 33 1.33 22.69 15.77
C GLU A 33 0.99 21.52 16.70
N THR A 34 0.08 21.70 17.65
CA THR A 34 -0.39 20.62 18.52
C THR A 34 -1.16 19.55 17.74
N GLU A 35 -2.01 19.93 16.80
CA GLU A 35 -2.73 18.97 15.95
C GLU A 35 -1.79 18.23 14.99
N VAL A 36 -0.80 18.92 14.44
CA VAL A 36 0.25 18.32 13.60
C VAL A 36 1.02 17.25 14.38
N GLU A 37 1.46 17.55 15.60
CA GLU A 37 2.16 16.58 16.46
C GLU A 37 1.28 15.39 16.83
N GLN A 38 0.01 15.64 17.20
CA GLN A 38 -0.94 14.58 17.53
C GLN A 38 -1.22 13.67 16.33
N LEU A 39 -1.35 14.24 15.13
CA LEU A 39 -1.53 13.48 13.90
C LEU A 39 -0.27 12.66 13.58
N GLY A 40 0.92 13.26 13.69
CA GLY A 40 2.19 12.54 13.53
C GLY A 40 2.30 11.35 14.48
N ASP A 41 2.00 11.53 15.76
CA ASP A 41 2.01 10.46 16.75
C ASP A 41 1.02 9.34 16.40
N LYS A 42 -0.20 9.68 15.95
CA LYS A 42 -1.19 8.71 15.47
C LYS A 42 -0.68 7.95 14.24
N THR A 43 -0.07 8.64 13.27
CA THR A 43 0.51 8.04 12.07
C THR A 43 1.59 7.02 12.40
N PHE A 44 2.52 7.34 13.30
CA PHE A 44 3.58 6.38 13.66
C PHE A 44 3.09 5.19 14.49
N ARG A 45 2.08 5.40 15.35
CA ARG A 45 1.39 4.29 16.02
C ARG A 45 0.74 3.36 15.01
N HIS A 46 0.01 3.93 14.05
CA HIS A 46 -0.63 3.17 12.98
C HIS A 46 0.40 2.44 12.11
N LEU A 47 1.51 3.08 11.74
CA LEU A 47 2.60 2.44 10.99
C LEU A 47 3.18 1.23 11.73
N GLY A 48 3.33 1.31 13.06
CA GLY A 48 3.77 0.19 13.88
C GLY A 48 2.75 -0.96 13.92
N ILE A 49 1.45 -0.66 13.89
CA ILE A 49 0.37 -1.65 13.76
C ILE A 49 0.42 -2.30 12.37
N SER A 50 0.43 -1.51 11.30
CA SER A 50 0.48 -2.02 9.92
C SER A 50 1.74 -2.85 9.65
N ALA A 51 2.88 -2.50 10.26
CA ALA A 51 4.10 -3.31 10.17
C ALA A 51 3.92 -4.68 10.86
N ALA A 52 3.24 -4.72 12.02
CA ALA A 52 2.94 -5.98 12.71
C ALA A 52 1.92 -6.82 11.94
N GLU A 53 0.89 -6.19 11.35
CA GLU A 53 -0.11 -6.84 10.50
C GLU A 53 0.52 -7.44 9.25
N MET A 54 1.43 -6.70 8.59
CA MET A 54 2.17 -7.18 7.43
C MET A 54 3.01 -8.43 7.71
N ILE A 55 3.65 -8.50 8.89
CA ILE A 55 4.43 -9.68 9.30
C ILE A 55 3.51 -10.90 9.52
N ARG A 56 2.23 -10.67 9.79
CA ARG A 56 1.21 -11.69 10.09
C ARG A 56 0.19 -11.82 8.96
N LEU A 57 0.50 -11.33 7.76
CA LEU A 57 -0.43 -11.35 6.63
C LEU A 57 -0.82 -12.78 6.24
N ASP A 58 0.08 -13.75 6.43
CA ASP A 58 -0.16 -15.18 6.22
C ASP A 58 -1.10 -15.83 7.26
N MET A 59 -1.48 -15.10 8.32
CA MET A 59 -2.49 -15.57 9.26
C MET A 59 -3.92 -15.43 8.71
N PHE A 60 -4.13 -14.56 7.72
CA PHE A 60 -5.41 -14.46 7.01
C PHE A 60 -5.44 -15.53 5.92
N ASN A 61 -6.32 -16.52 6.04
CA ASN A 61 -6.37 -17.64 5.09
C ASN A 61 -7.77 -18.14 4.75
N SER A 62 -8.78 -17.77 5.53
CA SER A 62 -10.12 -18.32 5.43
C SER A 62 -11.15 -17.29 4.95
N ASP A 63 -12.28 -17.78 4.46
CA ASP A 63 -13.42 -16.92 4.11
C ASP A 63 -14.09 -16.40 5.41
N GLU A 64 -13.95 -17.12 6.52
CA GLU A 64 -14.33 -16.65 7.87
C GLU A 64 -13.51 -15.42 8.27
N ASP A 65 -12.19 -15.39 8.01
CA ASP A 65 -11.37 -14.20 8.26
C ASP A 65 -11.85 -13.00 7.43
N LEU A 66 -12.27 -13.27 6.18
CA LEU A 66 -12.80 -12.25 5.28
C LEU A 66 -14.06 -11.60 5.87
N GLU A 67 -15.03 -12.41 6.30
CA GLU A 67 -16.28 -11.93 6.90
C GLU A 67 -16.08 -11.26 8.27
N LYS A 68 -15.13 -11.77 9.05
CA LYS A 68 -14.89 -11.31 10.42
C LYS A 68 -14.15 -9.97 10.51
N TYR A 69 -13.19 -9.74 9.62
CA TYR A 69 -12.26 -8.62 9.73
C TYR A 69 -12.46 -7.54 8.66
N PHE A 70 -13.20 -7.81 7.59
CA PHE A 70 -13.32 -6.90 6.45
C PHE A 70 -14.77 -6.52 6.18
N THR A 71 -14.96 -5.25 5.86
CA THR A 71 -16.20 -4.72 5.29
C THR A 71 -15.82 -4.03 3.99
N PHE A 72 -16.54 -4.32 2.93
CA PHE A 72 -16.22 -3.81 1.59
C PHE A 72 -17.27 -2.80 1.15
N GLU A 73 -16.80 -1.66 0.65
CA GLU A 73 -17.61 -0.63 0.02
C GLU A 73 -17.15 -0.46 -1.43
N GLY A 74 -18.11 -0.36 -2.37
CA GLY A 74 -17.80 -0.11 -3.78
C GLY A 74 -17.37 -1.34 -4.59
N LEU A 75 -17.63 -2.57 -4.14
CA LEU A 75 -17.30 -3.80 -4.88
C LEU A 75 -17.96 -3.86 -6.27
N GLU A 76 -19.13 -3.22 -6.43
CA GLU A 76 -19.81 -3.11 -7.71
C GLU A 76 -19.00 -2.38 -8.77
N HIS A 77 -18.06 -1.50 -8.39
CA HIS A 77 -17.15 -0.85 -9.33
C HIS A 77 -16.10 -1.83 -9.85
N LEU A 78 -15.61 -2.70 -8.97
CA LEU A 78 -14.65 -3.74 -9.33
C LEU A 78 -15.30 -4.77 -10.27
N GLU A 79 -16.55 -5.15 -9.99
CA GLU A 79 -17.33 -6.04 -10.84
C GLU A 79 -17.58 -5.44 -12.23
N LYS A 80 -18.08 -4.21 -12.31
CA LYS A 80 -18.28 -3.50 -13.58
C LYS A 80 -16.99 -3.40 -14.39
N ALA A 81 -15.85 -3.14 -13.74
CA ALA A 81 -14.56 -3.09 -14.42
C ALA A 81 -14.14 -4.46 -14.96
N ARG A 82 -14.39 -5.55 -14.21
CA ARG A 82 -14.15 -6.92 -14.65
C ARG A 82 -14.99 -7.30 -15.87
N GLU A 83 -16.27 -6.91 -15.89
CA GLU A 83 -17.19 -7.17 -17.02
C GLU A 83 -16.72 -6.55 -18.34
N MET A 84 -15.91 -5.49 -18.30
CA MET A 84 -15.32 -4.91 -19.51
C MET A 84 -14.32 -5.84 -20.22
N GLY A 85 -13.85 -6.91 -19.56
CA GLY A 85 -13.00 -7.94 -20.17
C GLY A 85 -11.58 -7.48 -20.51
N ARG A 86 -11.07 -6.45 -19.80
CA ARG A 86 -9.75 -5.82 -20.07
C ARG A 86 -8.77 -5.90 -18.89
N GLY A 87 -9.13 -6.65 -17.86
CA GLY A 87 -8.48 -6.60 -16.54
C GLY A 87 -8.79 -5.29 -15.80
N VAL A 88 -8.31 -5.19 -14.56
CA VAL A 88 -8.58 -4.02 -13.70
C VAL A 88 -7.26 -3.43 -13.19
N LEU A 89 -7.03 -2.15 -13.48
CA LEU A 89 -5.93 -1.40 -12.88
C LEU A 89 -6.41 -0.72 -11.60
N LEU A 90 -5.90 -1.19 -10.46
CA LEU A 90 -6.18 -0.63 -9.13
C LEU A 90 -5.10 0.43 -8.81
N ALA A 91 -5.42 1.70 -9.05
CA ALA A 91 -4.58 2.81 -8.63
C ALA A 91 -4.85 3.13 -7.15
N THR A 92 -3.83 3.01 -6.30
CA THR A 92 -3.97 3.20 -4.85
C THR A 92 -2.73 3.91 -4.26
N ALA A 93 -2.64 4.01 -2.94
CA ALA A 93 -1.57 4.69 -2.21
C ALA A 93 -1.16 3.91 -0.96
N HIS A 94 -0.04 4.28 -0.34
CA HIS A 94 0.44 3.71 0.93
C HIS A 94 -0.39 4.23 2.11
N VAL A 95 -1.67 3.84 2.16
CA VAL A 95 -2.63 4.24 3.20
C VAL A 95 -3.24 3.01 3.85
N GLY A 96 -3.45 3.06 5.16
CA GLY A 96 -4.05 1.94 5.90
C GLY A 96 -3.16 0.69 5.88
N PHE A 97 -3.78 -0.48 5.90
CA PHE A 97 -3.11 -1.77 5.73
C PHE A 97 -3.19 -2.24 4.27
N TRP A 98 -2.53 -1.50 3.35
CA TRP A 98 -2.66 -1.74 1.91
C TRP A 98 -2.22 -3.13 1.44
N GLU A 99 -1.29 -3.78 2.15
CA GLU A 99 -0.77 -5.11 1.79
C GLU A 99 -1.87 -6.19 1.80
N VAL A 100 -2.95 -5.97 2.58
CA VAL A 100 -4.04 -6.95 2.72
C VAL A 100 -4.84 -7.19 1.44
N GLY A 101 -4.70 -6.29 0.46
CA GLY A 101 -5.24 -6.49 -0.89
C GLY A 101 -4.73 -7.75 -1.57
N THR A 102 -3.54 -8.23 -1.22
CA THR A 102 -2.99 -9.49 -1.78
C THR A 102 -3.69 -10.72 -1.21
N PHE A 103 -4.43 -10.58 -0.10
CA PHE A 103 -5.27 -11.61 0.49
C PHE A 103 -6.73 -11.51 0.03
N PHE A 104 -7.38 -10.36 0.24
CA PHE A 104 -8.83 -10.29 0.03
C PHE A 104 -9.24 -10.30 -1.44
N LEU A 105 -8.44 -9.73 -2.36
CA LEU A 105 -8.83 -9.67 -3.77
C LEU A 105 -8.91 -11.08 -4.38
N PRO A 106 -7.88 -11.95 -4.26
CA PRO A 106 -7.99 -13.33 -4.72
C PRO A 106 -9.18 -14.08 -4.10
N LYS A 107 -9.43 -13.87 -2.79
CA LYS A 107 -10.54 -14.48 -2.06
C LYS A 107 -11.91 -14.06 -2.57
N LEU A 108 -12.07 -12.80 -2.97
CA LEU A 108 -13.28 -12.29 -3.61
C LEU A 108 -13.41 -12.71 -5.09
N GLY A 109 -12.51 -13.55 -5.61
CA GLY A 109 -12.54 -13.99 -7.02
C GLY A 109 -11.89 -13.00 -7.99
N PHE A 110 -11.01 -12.12 -7.49
CA PHE A 110 -10.22 -11.17 -8.28
C PHE A 110 -8.73 -11.47 -8.12
N PRO A 111 -8.16 -12.37 -8.94
CA PRO A 111 -6.72 -12.59 -8.96
C PRO A 111 -5.98 -11.25 -9.15
N ALA A 112 -5.05 -10.95 -8.25
CA ALA A 112 -4.42 -9.63 -8.18
C ALA A 112 -2.90 -9.71 -8.11
N ALA A 113 -2.23 -8.89 -8.91
CA ALA A 113 -0.80 -8.71 -8.86
C ALA A 113 -0.44 -7.29 -8.39
N PHE A 114 0.49 -7.16 -7.46
CA PHE A 114 0.91 -5.87 -6.91
C PHE A 114 2.31 -5.51 -7.37
N VAL A 115 2.49 -4.27 -7.84
CA VAL A 115 3.78 -3.77 -8.29
C VAL A 115 4.61 -3.36 -7.08
N ALA A 116 5.75 -4.03 -6.87
CA ALA A 116 6.65 -3.73 -5.78
C ALA A 116 8.12 -3.70 -6.22
N LYS A 117 8.89 -2.82 -5.60
CA LYS A 117 10.34 -2.79 -5.75
C LYS A 117 10.96 -3.88 -4.89
N LYS A 118 11.86 -4.68 -5.48
CA LYS A 118 12.66 -5.66 -4.72
C LYS A 118 13.42 -5.01 -3.57
N ALA A 119 13.30 -5.59 -2.39
CA ALA A 119 14.08 -5.16 -1.24
C ALA A 119 15.56 -5.52 -1.44
N LYS A 120 16.47 -4.69 -0.88
CA LYS A 120 17.93 -4.90 -1.02
C LYS A 120 18.41 -6.16 -0.31
N ASN A 121 17.83 -6.48 0.84
CA ASN A 121 18.14 -7.71 1.57
C ASN A 121 17.34 -8.87 0.96
N PRO A 122 17.99 -9.91 0.41
CA PRO A 122 17.30 -11.00 -0.26
C PRO A 122 16.43 -11.85 0.68
N TYR A 123 16.84 -12.04 1.93
CA TYR A 123 16.04 -12.79 2.92
C TYR A 123 14.73 -12.06 3.23
N PHE A 124 14.83 -10.75 3.45
CA PHE A 124 13.65 -9.91 3.67
C PHE A 124 12.76 -9.84 2.43
N ASN A 125 13.36 -9.73 1.24
CA ASN A 125 12.61 -9.76 -0.02
C ASN A 125 11.81 -11.06 -0.17
N ASN A 126 12.45 -12.20 0.06
CA ASN A 126 11.81 -13.51 -0.09
C ASN A 126 10.71 -13.72 0.96
N PHE A 127 10.91 -13.23 2.18
CA PHE A 127 9.87 -13.21 3.20
C PHE A 127 8.65 -12.39 2.74
N MET A 128 8.86 -11.15 2.28
CA MET A 128 7.77 -10.29 1.81
C MET A 128 7.02 -10.87 0.60
N VAL A 129 7.73 -11.45 -0.36
CA VAL A 129 7.11 -12.12 -1.51
C VAL A 129 6.25 -13.29 -1.05
N ARG A 130 6.78 -14.14 -0.15
CA ARG A 130 6.01 -15.26 0.41
C ARG A 130 4.72 -14.81 1.09
N MET A 131 4.75 -13.71 1.86
CA MET A 131 3.55 -13.17 2.51
C MET A 131 2.52 -12.69 1.49
N ARG A 132 2.95 -11.95 0.47
CA ARG A 132 2.07 -11.41 -0.58
C ARG A 132 1.47 -12.49 -1.47
N GLU A 133 2.19 -13.59 -1.69
CA GLU A 133 1.75 -14.68 -2.56
C GLU A 133 0.99 -15.80 -1.82
N HIS A 134 0.96 -15.77 -0.48
CA HIS A 134 0.37 -16.82 0.35
C HIS A 134 -1.10 -17.13 0.01
N ALA A 135 -1.88 -16.09 -0.30
CA ALA A 135 -3.32 -16.19 -0.55
C ALA A 135 -3.68 -16.04 -2.04
N GLY A 136 -2.74 -16.30 -2.95
CA GLY A 136 -2.97 -16.23 -4.41
C GLY A 136 -2.71 -14.85 -5.03
N GLY A 137 -2.22 -13.88 -4.25
CA GLY A 137 -1.64 -12.66 -4.78
C GLY A 137 -0.36 -12.93 -5.58
N GLN A 138 0.04 -11.97 -6.41
CA GLN A 138 1.30 -12.02 -7.16
C GLN A 138 2.10 -10.74 -6.97
N VAL A 139 3.43 -10.82 -7.12
CA VAL A 139 4.29 -9.63 -7.05
C VAL A 139 4.95 -9.35 -8.40
N ILE A 140 4.72 -8.16 -8.94
CA ILE A 140 5.37 -7.67 -10.16
C ILE A 140 6.54 -6.76 -9.78
N ASP A 141 7.73 -7.02 -10.35
CA ASP A 141 8.91 -6.19 -10.12
C ASP A 141 8.77 -4.81 -10.80
N ALA A 142 8.77 -3.74 -10.01
CA ALA A 142 8.62 -2.37 -10.50
C ALA A 142 9.66 -1.94 -11.55
N LYS A 143 10.89 -2.50 -11.56
CA LYS A 143 11.94 -2.07 -12.50
C LYS A 143 11.76 -2.57 -13.93
N LYS A 144 11.07 -3.70 -14.11
CA LYS A 144 10.88 -4.35 -15.42
C LYS A 144 9.44 -4.80 -15.63
N GLY A 145 8.53 -4.22 -14.86
CA GLY A 145 7.16 -4.72 -14.69
C GLY A 145 6.21 -4.30 -15.80
N ALA A 146 6.51 -3.28 -16.61
CA ALA A 146 5.54 -2.72 -17.57
C ALA A 146 4.95 -3.78 -18.51
N ARG A 147 5.77 -4.67 -19.08
CA ARG A 147 5.29 -5.77 -19.93
C ARG A 147 4.44 -6.78 -19.14
N GLN A 148 4.84 -7.08 -17.91
CA GLN A 148 4.10 -8.00 -17.04
C GLN A 148 2.76 -7.41 -16.61
N ILE A 149 2.69 -6.11 -16.31
CA ILE A 149 1.45 -5.39 -16.00
C ILE A 149 0.47 -5.50 -17.16
N VAL A 150 0.92 -5.17 -18.38
CA VAL A 150 0.08 -5.24 -19.58
C VAL A 150 -0.42 -6.67 -19.81
N LYS A 151 0.46 -7.67 -19.65
CA LYS A 151 0.08 -9.08 -19.77
C LYS A 151 -0.95 -9.50 -18.71
N THR A 152 -0.72 -9.19 -17.44
CA THR A 152 -1.63 -9.54 -16.36
C THR A 152 -3.02 -8.90 -16.57
N LEU A 153 -3.07 -7.66 -17.05
CA LEU A 153 -4.33 -7.00 -17.42
C LEU A 153 -5.00 -7.68 -18.62
N SER A 154 -4.25 -8.03 -19.67
CA SER A 154 -4.81 -8.73 -20.84
C SER A 154 -5.35 -10.11 -20.51
N ASP A 155 -4.81 -10.75 -19.47
CA ASP A 155 -5.28 -12.04 -18.95
C ASP A 155 -6.55 -11.88 -18.07
N GLY A 156 -7.12 -10.67 -17.99
CA GLY A 156 -8.33 -10.37 -17.22
C GLY A 156 -8.12 -10.21 -15.72
N SER A 157 -6.87 -10.21 -15.24
CA SER A 157 -6.54 -10.09 -13.82
C SER A 157 -6.45 -8.64 -13.34
N CYS A 158 -6.42 -8.45 -12.03
CA CYS A 158 -6.21 -7.15 -11.40
C CYS A 158 -4.72 -6.83 -11.26
N VAL A 159 -4.35 -5.57 -11.42
CA VAL A 159 -3.01 -5.06 -11.11
C VAL A 159 -3.11 -3.86 -10.17
N GLY A 160 -2.57 -4.01 -8.95
CA GLY A 160 -2.40 -2.95 -7.97
C GLY A 160 -1.12 -2.16 -8.16
N VAL A 161 -1.25 -0.84 -8.30
CA VAL A 161 -0.12 0.10 -8.38
C VAL A 161 -0.29 1.20 -7.34
N LEU A 162 0.72 1.36 -6.49
CA LEU A 162 0.79 2.43 -5.52
C LEU A 162 1.47 3.64 -6.18
N ILE A 163 0.72 4.72 -6.36
CA ILE A 163 1.11 5.87 -7.22
C ILE A 163 1.57 7.11 -6.43
N ASP A 164 1.77 6.97 -5.12
CA ASP A 164 2.03 8.07 -4.19
C ASP A 164 3.52 8.23 -3.81
N HIS A 165 4.40 7.42 -4.38
CA HIS A 165 5.85 7.56 -4.18
C HIS A 165 6.51 8.44 -5.22
N HIS A 166 7.50 9.22 -4.78
CA HIS A 166 8.30 10.07 -5.66
C HIS A 166 9.04 9.28 -6.74
N ILE A 167 8.81 9.65 -8.01
CA ILE A 167 9.55 9.13 -9.16
C ILE A 167 10.60 10.14 -9.61
N ARG A 168 11.71 9.65 -10.18
CA ARG A 168 12.77 10.50 -10.74
C ARG A 168 12.18 11.39 -11.84
N LYS A 169 12.53 12.68 -11.84
CA LYS A 169 11.99 13.68 -12.78
C LYS A 169 11.99 13.28 -14.26
N SER A 170 12.98 12.50 -14.71
CA SER A 170 13.06 12.03 -16.10
C SER A 170 11.96 11.04 -16.49
N GLU A 171 11.29 10.43 -15.51
CA GLU A 171 10.29 9.38 -15.67
C GLU A 171 8.95 9.75 -15.03
N ALA A 172 8.86 10.93 -14.40
CA ALA A 172 7.73 11.36 -13.59
C ALA A 172 6.86 12.38 -14.31
N VAL A 173 5.59 12.41 -13.95
CA VAL A 173 4.69 13.52 -14.30
C VAL A 173 4.60 14.44 -13.08
N GLN A 174 4.62 15.75 -13.31
CA GLN A 174 4.40 16.72 -12.24
C GLN A 174 2.90 16.97 -12.09
N VAL A 175 2.35 16.72 -10.91
CA VAL A 175 0.93 16.91 -10.60
C VAL A 175 0.77 17.71 -9.30
N PRO A 176 -0.31 18.49 -9.14
CA PRO A 176 -0.62 19.09 -7.85
C PRO A 176 -1.08 18.02 -6.85
N PHE A 177 -0.44 17.98 -5.68
CA PHE A 177 -0.79 17.11 -4.55
C PHE A 177 -0.74 17.92 -3.26
N PHE A 178 -1.87 17.99 -2.54
CA PHE A 178 -2.08 18.92 -1.41
C PHE A 178 -1.67 20.37 -1.75
N GLY A 179 -2.09 20.85 -2.92
CA GLY A 179 -1.79 22.22 -3.37
C GLY A 179 -0.33 22.49 -3.77
N ARG A 180 0.53 21.47 -3.76
CA ARG A 180 1.97 21.59 -4.06
C ARG A 180 2.36 20.71 -5.25
N PRO A 181 3.37 21.11 -6.05
CA PRO A 181 3.85 20.26 -7.13
C PRO A 181 4.57 19.02 -6.59
N ALA A 182 4.08 17.83 -6.96
CA ALA A 182 4.70 16.55 -6.67
C ALA A 182 5.08 15.83 -7.97
N TRP A 183 6.17 15.07 -7.94
CA TRP A 183 6.60 14.23 -9.06
C TRP A 183 6.17 12.79 -8.78
N THR A 184 5.22 12.29 -9.55
CA THR A 184 4.59 10.96 -9.41
C THR A 184 4.76 10.13 -10.67
#